data_AF-A0A8T0DCE2-F1
#
_entry.id   AF-A0A8T0DCE2-F1
#
_cell.length_a   1.000
_cell.length_b   1.000
_cell.length_c   1.000
_cell.angle_alpha   90.00
_cell.angle_beta   90.00
_cell.angle_gamma   90.00
#
_symmetry.space_group_name_H-M   'P 1'
#
loop_
_entity.id
_entity.type
_entity.pdbx_description
1 polymer ?
#
loop_
_entity_poly.entity_id
_entity_poly.type
_entity_poly.pdbx_seq_one_letter_code
_entity_poly.pdbx_strand_id
1 'polypeptide(L)'
;MRLPTFSIRMFQLAITKQVLKENNLVIRTFGKSGFEKQYSHVDLVVMVDGYEGERGSAVAGGRGYFLKGPLVFLEQAVIQLALEMLHERGFTPLYTPFFMCKDAMQAVAQLSQFDEELYKVTGRRDGQSKKANEAPVPEEEEKYLIATSEQPIAAFHRDEWISTDRLPIRYAGISTCFRQEVGSHGRDTRGIFRVHQFEKVEQFCITSPHDNLSWEMFHQMIANAEAFHQALGIPYRIVSIVSGELNNAAAMKYDLEAWFPGSGAFRELVSCSNCTDYQSRRLAIRYGQTKKMNKNVEFVHMLNATMCATTRVICAILENYQTDNGIVVPEAVKKWMPSAYRELIPFVHPAPIDVEKVSATSANITKNKELTRPSKEPVNERSTAELANCVNQLKLIAPDEFQKTTNSQTHQPAGDSQPVSPASASECQVANSAEKKRKKKRKKKTTNTLEEV
;
A
#
# COMPACT_ATOMS: atom_id res chain seq x y z
N MET A 1 -16.02 17.45 -30.46
CA MET A 1 -16.17 16.15 -31.14
C MET A 1 -16.56 15.10 -30.11
N ARG A 2 -17.80 14.63 -30.12
CA ARG A 2 -18.25 13.51 -29.27
C ARG A 2 -17.75 12.22 -29.92
N LEU A 3 -16.77 11.56 -29.30
CA LEU A 3 -16.37 10.20 -29.68
C LEU A 3 -17.52 9.24 -29.32
N PRO A 4 -17.89 8.29 -30.19
CA PRO A 4 -19.03 7.41 -29.95
C PRO A 4 -18.66 6.37 -28.87
N THR A 5 -19.39 6.41 -27.77
CA THR A 5 -19.35 5.48 -26.62
C THR A 5 -19.65 4.02 -26.98
N PHE A 6 -19.95 3.73 -28.25
CA PHE A 6 -20.43 2.44 -28.74
C PHE A 6 -19.32 1.42 -29.09
N SER A 7 -18.07 1.85 -29.27
CA SER A 7 -16.98 0.94 -29.71
C SER A 7 -16.32 0.15 -28.57
N ILE A 8 -16.68 0.41 -27.30
CA ILE A 8 -15.95 -0.12 -26.13
C ILE A 8 -16.34 -1.57 -25.78
N ARG A 9 -17.43 -2.14 -26.33
CA ARG A 9 -17.95 -3.48 -25.94
C ARG A 9 -17.63 -4.65 -26.90
N MET A 10 -16.94 -4.44 -28.02
CA MET A 10 -16.94 -5.40 -29.14
C MET A 10 -15.66 -6.24 -29.34
N PHE A 11 -14.75 -6.31 -28.35
CA PHE A 11 -13.57 -7.18 -28.45
C PHE A 11 -13.36 -7.97 -27.15
N GLN A 12 -14.25 -8.94 -26.89
CA GLN A 12 -14.02 -10.00 -25.91
C GLN A 12 -13.93 -11.32 -26.71
N LEU A 13 -12.73 -11.67 -27.17
CA LEU A 13 -12.55 -12.96 -27.84
C LEU A 13 -12.81 -14.07 -26.81
N ALA A 14 -13.71 -14.97 -27.19
CA ALA A 14 -14.36 -15.93 -26.32
C ALA A 14 -13.39 -16.89 -25.62
N ILE A 15 -13.17 -16.69 -24.32
CA ILE A 15 -12.73 -17.76 -23.42
C ILE A 15 -13.65 -17.70 -22.19
N THR A 16 -14.51 -18.72 -22.09
CA THR A 16 -15.51 -18.98 -21.03
C THR A 16 -16.63 -17.93 -20.84
N LYS A 17 -17.82 -18.23 -21.38
CA LYS A 17 -19.11 -17.58 -21.09
C LYS A 17 -19.58 -17.88 -19.66
N GLN A 18 -18.82 -17.46 -18.67
CA GLN A 18 -19.24 -17.52 -17.27
C GLN A 18 -19.35 -16.08 -16.76
N VAL A 19 -20.38 -15.83 -15.95
CA VAL A 19 -20.82 -14.48 -15.56
C VAL A 19 -20.64 -14.23 -14.06
N LEU A 20 -20.47 -15.27 -13.23
CA LEU A 20 -20.36 -15.14 -11.77
C LEU A 20 -18.97 -15.53 -11.28
N LYS A 21 -18.41 -14.73 -10.36
CA LYS A 21 -17.07 -14.89 -9.75
C LYS A 21 -16.85 -16.25 -9.08
N GLU A 22 -17.89 -16.88 -8.54
CA GLU A 22 -17.83 -18.20 -7.92
C GLU A 22 -17.46 -19.33 -8.91
N ASN A 23 -17.59 -19.06 -10.21
CA ASN A 23 -17.26 -20.01 -11.28
C ASN A 23 -15.84 -19.82 -11.84
N ASN A 24 -14.99 -19.00 -11.20
CA ASN A 24 -13.60 -18.86 -11.62
C ASN A 24 -12.91 -20.23 -11.64
N LEU A 25 -12.31 -20.58 -12.78
CA LEU A 25 -11.61 -21.86 -12.96
C LEU A 25 -10.27 -21.82 -12.23
N VAL A 26 -10.04 -22.78 -11.33
CA VAL A 26 -8.72 -23.00 -10.71
C VAL A 26 -7.80 -23.67 -11.73
N ILE A 27 -6.72 -22.98 -12.09
CA ILE A 27 -5.75 -23.41 -13.11
C ILE A 27 -4.59 -24.19 -12.49
N ARG A 28 -4.07 -23.72 -11.35
CA ARG A 28 -2.94 -24.31 -10.63
C ARG A 28 -3.07 -24.06 -9.13
N THR A 29 -2.39 -24.87 -8.32
CA THR A 29 -2.22 -24.67 -6.88
C THR A 29 -0.78 -24.92 -6.47
N PHE A 30 -0.36 -24.28 -5.39
CA PHE A 30 0.96 -24.47 -4.79
C PHE A 30 0.85 -24.45 -3.25
N GLY A 31 1.62 -25.33 -2.61
CA GLY A 31 1.61 -25.49 -1.16
C GLY A 31 0.33 -26.13 -0.62
N LYS A 32 0.24 -26.23 0.71
CA LYS A 32 -0.96 -26.72 1.40
C LYS A 32 -1.90 -25.54 1.67
N SER A 33 -3.19 -25.70 1.43
CA SER A 33 -4.23 -24.76 1.86
C SER A 33 -5.23 -25.45 2.79
N GLY A 34 -6.18 -24.70 3.36
CA GLY A 34 -7.22 -25.26 4.23
C GLY A 34 -6.77 -25.55 5.67
N PHE A 35 -5.53 -25.19 6.03
CA PHE A 35 -5.09 -25.19 7.42
C PHE A 35 -5.36 -23.83 8.05
N GLU A 36 -5.68 -23.83 9.34
CA GLU A 36 -5.96 -22.63 10.10
C GLU A 36 -4.80 -22.29 11.04
N LYS A 37 -4.65 -21.00 11.37
CA LYS A 37 -3.72 -20.50 12.38
C LYS A 37 -4.45 -19.51 13.30
N GLN A 38 -3.87 -19.24 14.46
CA GLN A 38 -4.56 -18.60 15.56
C GLN A 38 -5.00 -17.16 15.27
N TYR A 39 -4.10 -16.33 14.73
CA TYR A 39 -4.35 -14.91 14.58
C TYR A 39 -4.43 -14.49 13.11
N SER A 40 -5.31 -13.54 12.83
CA SER A 40 -5.41 -12.87 11.54
C SER A 40 -4.32 -11.83 11.36
N HIS A 41 -4.04 -11.42 10.13
CA HIS A 41 -3.09 -10.34 9.87
C HIS A 41 -3.45 -9.03 10.58
N VAL A 42 -4.72 -8.81 10.95
CA VAL A 42 -5.18 -7.59 11.66
C VAL A 42 -4.60 -7.54 13.07
N ASP A 43 -4.55 -8.67 13.77
CA ASP A 43 -3.98 -8.77 15.11
C ASP A 43 -2.45 -8.75 15.03
N LEU A 44 -1.89 -9.51 14.08
CA LEU A 44 -0.45 -9.71 13.96
C LEU A 44 0.31 -8.41 13.68
N VAL A 45 -0.24 -7.48 12.88
CA VAL A 45 0.41 -6.18 12.64
C VAL A 45 0.53 -5.33 13.91
N VAL A 46 -0.39 -5.51 14.87
CA VAL A 46 -0.36 -4.84 16.18
C VAL A 46 0.60 -5.56 17.13
N MET A 47 0.53 -6.90 17.18
CA MET A 47 1.36 -7.70 18.09
C MET A 47 2.87 -7.49 17.89
N VAL A 48 3.31 -7.23 16.66
CA VAL A 48 4.72 -6.93 16.33
C VAL A 48 5.09 -5.44 16.45
N ASP A 49 4.18 -4.60 16.96
CA ASP A 49 4.29 -3.14 17.01
C ASP A 49 4.64 -2.51 15.64
N GLY A 50 4.08 -3.05 14.56
CA GLY A 50 4.40 -2.67 13.19
C GLY A 50 3.44 -1.68 12.55
N TYR A 51 2.30 -1.43 13.19
CA TYR A 51 1.17 -0.69 12.63
C TYR A 51 0.56 0.25 13.65
N GLU A 52 0.14 1.43 13.19
CA GLU A 52 -0.63 2.40 13.97
C GLU A 52 -1.79 2.95 13.12
N GLY A 53 -2.99 2.43 13.38
CA GLY A 53 -4.20 2.73 12.62
C GLY A 53 -5.03 3.89 13.17
N GLU A 54 -5.01 4.12 14.48
CA GLU A 54 -5.81 5.16 15.12
C GLU A 54 -5.24 6.54 14.78
N ARG A 55 -3.93 6.72 14.99
CA ARG A 55 -3.25 7.97 14.58
C ARG A 55 -3.20 8.12 13.07
N GLY A 56 -3.08 7.00 12.34
CA GLY A 56 -3.16 7.00 10.88
C GLY A 56 -4.49 7.55 10.38
N SER A 57 -5.59 7.10 10.98
CA SER A 57 -6.93 7.56 10.62
C SER A 57 -7.16 9.03 11.00
N ALA A 58 -6.62 9.47 12.14
CA ALA A 58 -6.68 10.87 12.56
C ALA A 58 -5.93 11.82 11.61
N VAL A 59 -4.85 11.35 10.97
CA VAL A 59 -4.02 12.16 10.07
C VAL A 59 -4.50 12.11 8.62
N ALA A 60 -4.82 10.93 8.10
CA ALA A 60 -5.09 10.73 6.66
C ALA A 60 -6.56 10.38 6.34
N GLY A 61 -7.44 10.32 7.34
CA GLY A 61 -8.81 9.85 7.19
C GLY A 61 -8.93 8.32 7.27
N GLY A 62 -10.15 7.80 7.09
CA GLY A 62 -10.42 6.36 7.21
C GLY A 62 -9.46 5.50 6.38
N ARG A 63 -9.06 4.34 6.91
CA ARG A 63 -8.02 3.45 6.34
C ARG A 63 -6.60 4.06 6.27
N GLY A 64 -6.39 5.26 6.81
CA GLY A 64 -5.06 5.82 7.03
C GLY A 64 -4.28 4.99 8.05
N TYR A 65 -2.98 4.81 7.82
CA TYR A 65 -2.11 4.03 8.69
C TYR A 65 -0.69 4.59 8.72
N PHE A 66 0.02 4.32 9.81
CA PHE A 66 1.47 4.39 9.84
C PHE A 66 2.04 2.97 9.94
N LEU A 67 3.00 2.66 9.07
CA LEU A 67 3.84 1.48 9.19
C LEU A 67 5.11 1.85 9.96
N LYS A 68 5.56 0.99 10.88
CA LYS A 68 6.73 1.27 11.73
C LYS A 68 7.55 0.02 12.05
N GLY A 69 8.77 0.27 12.53
CA GLY A 69 9.67 -0.75 13.07
C GLY A 69 9.90 -1.92 12.12
N PRO A 70 9.64 -3.17 12.54
CA PRO A 70 9.97 -4.37 11.77
C PRO A 70 9.24 -4.46 10.42
N LEU A 71 8.01 -3.93 10.32
CA LEU A 71 7.24 -4.04 9.08
C LEU A 71 7.72 -3.10 7.98
N VAL A 72 8.36 -1.97 8.33
CA VAL A 72 9.04 -1.11 7.34
C VAL A 72 10.23 -1.85 6.74
N PHE A 73 11.02 -2.56 7.55
CA PHE A 73 12.13 -3.37 7.03
C PHE A 73 11.62 -4.54 6.18
N LEU A 74 10.54 -5.19 6.59
CA LEU A 74 9.94 -6.28 5.82
C LEU A 74 9.40 -5.78 4.47
N GLU A 75 8.77 -4.60 4.42
CA GLU A 75 8.33 -3.96 3.19
C GLU A 75 9.50 -3.72 2.23
N GLN A 76 10.57 -3.11 2.71
CA GLN A 76 11.76 -2.89 1.89
C GLN A 76 12.36 -4.22 1.42
N ALA A 77 12.38 -5.25 2.27
CA ALA A 77 12.92 -6.56 1.91
C ALA A 77 12.12 -7.25 0.78
N VAL A 78 10.78 -7.21 0.81
CA VAL A 78 9.96 -7.81 -0.26
C VAL A 78 10.03 -7.00 -1.57
N ILE A 79 10.18 -5.68 -1.50
CA ILE A 79 10.44 -4.83 -2.68
C ILE A 79 11.76 -5.26 -3.34
N GLN A 80 12.83 -5.38 -2.54
CA GLN A 80 14.14 -5.75 -3.06
C GLN A 80 14.15 -7.15 -3.68
N LEU A 81 13.46 -8.12 -3.07
CA LEU A 81 13.29 -9.46 -3.64
C LEU A 81 12.59 -9.41 -5.00
N ALA A 82 11.48 -8.66 -5.11
CA ALA A 82 10.74 -8.54 -6.34
C ALA A 82 11.58 -7.90 -7.47
N LEU A 83 12.31 -6.82 -7.15
CA LEU A 83 13.17 -6.13 -8.11
C LEU A 83 14.35 -6.98 -8.58
N GLU A 84 15.04 -7.67 -7.67
CA GLU A 84 16.16 -8.56 -8.01
C GLU A 84 15.70 -9.69 -8.94
N MET A 85 14.60 -10.37 -8.58
CA MET A 85 14.03 -11.45 -9.38
C MET A 85 13.64 -10.99 -10.80
N LEU A 86 13.07 -9.79 -10.94
CA LEU A 86 12.71 -9.25 -12.25
C LEU A 86 13.95 -8.79 -13.03
N HIS A 87 14.94 -8.19 -12.36
CA HIS A 87 16.19 -7.77 -12.99
C HIS A 87 16.95 -8.96 -13.60
N GLU A 88 17.07 -10.07 -12.86
CA GLU A 88 17.67 -11.33 -13.35
C GLU A 88 16.94 -11.90 -14.58
N ARG A 89 15.65 -11.56 -14.74
CA ARG A 89 14.81 -11.96 -15.89
C ARG A 89 14.79 -10.93 -17.01
N GLY A 90 15.70 -9.94 -16.97
CA GLY A 90 15.87 -8.95 -18.02
C GLY A 90 14.82 -7.84 -18.02
N PHE A 91 14.13 -7.62 -16.90
CA PHE A 91 13.28 -6.44 -16.73
C PHE A 91 14.13 -5.23 -16.34
N THR A 92 13.77 -4.06 -16.88
CA THR A 92 14.39 -2.78 -16.52
C THR A 92 13.61 -2.16 -15.34
N PRO A 93 14.22 -1.96 -14.16
CA PRO A 93 13.58 -1.23 -13.07
C PRO A 93 13.23 0.19 -13.49
N LEU A 94 11.99 0.60 -13.24
CA LEU A 94 11.47 1.91 -13.64
C LEU A 94 10.68 2.53 -12.49
N TYR A 95 11.21 3.62 -11.93
CA TYR A 95 10.51 4.46 -10.97
C TYR A 95 9.65 5.49 -11.71
N THR A 96 8.36 5.61 -11.37
CA THR A 96 7.40 6.42 -12.12
C THR A 96 7.00 7.69 -11.38
N PRO A 97 6.61 8.76 -12.07
CA PRO A 97 5.86 9.86 -11.44
C PRO A 97 4.55 9.34 -10.82
N PHE A 98 4.18 9.84 -9.64
CA PHE A 98 2.98 9.38 -8.93
C PHE A 98 1.71 10.15 -9.30
N PHE A 99 1.83 11.12 -10.21
CA PHE A 99 0.71 11.86 -10.75
C PHE A 99 0.84 11.98 -12.26
N MET A 100 -0.30 12.00 -12.95
CA MET A 100 -0.37 12.17 -14.40
C MET A 100 -1.31 13.33 -14.75
N CYS A 101 -1.00 14.02 -15.85
CA CYS A 101 -1.91 14.99 -16.43
C CYS A 101 -3.21 14.31 -16.86
N LYS A 102 -4.33 15.04 -16.78
CA LYS A 102 -5.67 14.52 -17.10
C LYS A 102 -5.75 13.88 -18.48
N ASP A 103 -5.16 14.49 -19.50
CA ASP A 103 -5.18 13.98 -20.88
C ASP A 103 -4.45 12.64 -21.01
N ALA A 104 -3.30 12.49 -20.35
CA ALA A 104 -2.54 11.25 -20.32
C ALA A 104 -3.28 10.17 -19.52
N MET A 105 -3.84 10.53 -18.36
CA MET A 105 -4.62 9.59 -17.53
C MET A 105 -5.86 9.08 -18.28
N GLN A 106 -6.55 9.95 -19.02
CA GLN A 106 -7.69 9.56 -19.85
C GLN A 106 -7.31 8.56 -20.95
N ALA A 107 -6.05 8.47 -21.36
CA ALA A 107 -5.61 7.50 -22.36
C ALA A 107 -5.44 6.08 -21.78
N VAL A 108 -5.30 5.94 -20.47
CA VAL A 108 -4.98 4.67 -19.79
C VAL A 108 -6.04 4.20 -18.79
N ALA A 109 -6.83 5.12 -18.25
CA ALA A 109 -7.90 4.83 -17.29
C ALA A 109 -9.28 4.81 -17.95
N GLN A 110 -10.18 3.98 -17.42
CA GLN A 110 -11.60 3.96 -17.76
C GLN A 110 -12.35 5.06 -17.03
N LEU A 111 -13.50 5.48 -17.56
CA LEU A 111 -14.29 6.57 -16.99
C LEU A 111 -14.72 6.28 -15.54
N SER A 112 -15.16 5.04 -15.23
CA SER A 112 -15.54 4.66 -13.87
C SER A 112 -14.38 4.80 -12.88
N GLN A 113 -13.13 4.57 -13.31
CA GLN A 113 -11.96 4.70 -12.45
C GLN A 113 -11.72 6.14 -11.99
N PHE A 114 -12.13 7.14 -12.77
CA PHE A 114 -12.05 8.55 -12.34
C PHE A 114 -12.97 8.84 -11.15
N ASP A 115 -14.11 8.17 -11.08
CA ASP A 115 -15.10 8.40 -10.04
C ASP A 115 -14.88 7.48 -8.81
N GLU A 116 -14.33 6.29 -9.03
CA GLU A 116 -14.26 5.24 -8.00
C GLU A 116 -12.85 4.99 -7.42
N GLU A 117 -11.79 5.25 -8.19
CA GLU A 117 -10.43 4.85 -7.86
C GLU A 117 -9.43 6.01 -7.74
N LEU A 118 -9.53 7.03 -8.59
CA LEU A 118 -8.46 8.02 -8.78
C LEU A 118 -8.62 9.26 -7.90
N TYR A 119 -7.58 9.58 -7.12
CA TYR A 119 -7.49 10.88 -6.44
C TYR A 119 -7.11 11.99 -7.43
N LYS A 120 -7.84 13.10 -7.38
CA LYS A 120 -7.53 14.34 -8.12
C LYS A 120 -6.56 15.21 -7.33
N VAL A 121 -5.55 15.73 -8.02
CA VAL A 121 -4.59 16.73 -7.52
C VAL A 121 -4.79 18.02 -8.31
N THR A 122 -4.98 19.12 -7.60
CA THR A 122 -5.03 20.46 -8.21
C THR A 122 -3.78 21.24 -7.81
N GLY A 123 -3.21 21.96 -8.77
CA GLY A 123 -2.05 22.82 -8.55
C GLY A 123 -2.12 24.07 -9.41
N ARG A 124 -1.38 25.11 -9.04
CA ARG A 124 -1.22 26.28 -9.92
C ARG A 124 -0.34 25.90 -11.09
N ARG A 125 -0.72 26.32 -12.29
CA ARG A 125 0.14 26.17 -13.47
C ARG A 125 1.35 27.09 -13.30
N ASP A 126 2.56 26.55 -13.39
CA ASP A 126 3.76 27.39 -13.53
C ASP A 126 3.53 28.28 -14.76
N GLY A 127 3.83 29.58 -14.63
CA GLY A 127 3.52 30.63 -15.61
C GLY A 127 4.29 30.50 -16.93
N GLN A 128 4.17 29.35 -17.62
CA GLN A 128 4.67 29.15 -18.96
C GLN A 128 4.01 30.20 -19.86
N SER A 129 4.90 31.05 -20.37
CA SER A 129 4.71 32.15 -21.29
C SER A 129 3.47 31.99 -22.16
N LYS A 130 2.51 32.90 -21.98
CA LYS A 130 1.42 33.14 -22.93
C LYS A 130 2.00 33.12 -24.35
N LYS A 131 1.71 32.09 -25.15
CA LYS A 131 1.77 32.27 -26.61
C LYS A 131 0.65 33.23 -26.95
N ALA A 132 0.97 34.32 -27.66
CA ALA A 132 0.10 35.48 -27.85
C ALA A 132 -1.28 35.19 -28.50
N ASN A 133 -1.52 33.97 -28.99
CA ASN A 133 -2.71 33.57 -29.74
C ASN A 133 -3.47 32.37 -29.15
N GLU A 134 -3.24 32.00 -27.88
CA GLU A 134 -3.99 30.90 -27.25
C GLU A 134 -5.09 31.40 -26.31
N ALA A 135 -6.23 30.68 -26.30
CA ALA A 135 -7.38 30.95 -25.45
C ALA A 135 -6.96 30.96 -23.96
N PRO A 136 -7.68 31.70 -23.08
CA PRO A 136 -7.35 31.75 -21.67
C PRO A 136 -7.26 30.34 -21.08
N VAL A 137 -6.06 30.00 -20.64
CA VAL A 137 -5.77 28.71 -20.01
C VAL A 137 -6.20 28.79 -18.55
N PRO A 138 -6.94 27.80 -18.02
CA PRO A 138 -7.33 27.78 -16.61
C PRO A 138 -6.10 27.93 -15.69
N GLU A 139 -6.22 28.74 -14.64
CA GLU A 139 -5.14 28.99 -13.67
C GLU A 139 -4.76 27.73 -12.87
N GLU A 140 -5.73 26.82 -12.70
CA GLU A 140 -5.56 25.54 -12.03
C GLU A 140 -5.32 24.41 -13.03
N GLU A 141 -4.29 23.63 -12.77
CA GLU A 141 -3.97 22.41 -13.50
C GLU A 141 -4.47 21.18 -12.73
N GLU A 142 -5.25 20.34 -13.42
CA GLU A 142 -5.75 19.08 -12.88
C GLU A 142 -4.81 17.93 -13.25
N LYS A 143 -4.32 17.24 -12.21
CA LYS A 143 -3.59 15.98 -12.31
C LYS A 143 -4.30 14.91 -11.49
N TYR A 144 -3.92 13.65 -11.68
CA TYR A 144 -4.48 12.52 -10.93
C TYR A 144 -3.36 11.67 -10.37
N LEU A 145 -3.48 11.26 -9.10
CA LEU A 145 -2.58 10.26 -8.53
C LEU A 145 -2.80 8.91 -9.22
N ILE A 146 -1.72 8.16 -9.40
CA ILE A 146 -1.76 6.86 -10.08
C ILE A 146 -2.35 5.78 -9.14
N ALA A 147 -3.16 4.89 -9.69
CA ALA A 147 -3.66 3.69 -8.99
C ALA A 147 -2.73 2.47 -9.17
N THR A 148 -1.76 2.59 -10.09
CA THR A 148 -0.79 1.57 -10.48
C THR A 148 0.31 2.20 -11.35
N SER A 149 1.55 1.72 -11.27
CA SER A 149 2.64 2.12 -12.19
C SER A 149 2.37 1.75 -13.65
N GLU A 150 1.44 0.82 -13.92
CA GLU A 150 0.95 0.52 -15.26
C GLU A 150 0.53 1.78 -16.03
N GLN A 151 -0.18 2.70 -15.38
CA GLN A 151 -0.72 3.91 -16.00
C GLN A 151 0.38 4.81 -16.59
N PRO A 152 1.38 5.26 -15.80
CA PRO A 152 2.48 6.06 -16.33
C PRO A 152 3.39 5.27 -17.26
N ILE A 153 3.60 3.96 -17.06
CA ILE A 153 4.44 3.13 -17.95
C ILE A 153 3.78 2.94 -19.32
N ALA A 154 2.47 2.73 -19.38
CA ALA A 154 1.75 2.68 -20.64
C ALA A 154 1.85 4.03 -21.39
N ALA A 155 1.65 5.14 -20.68
CA ALA A 155 1.78 6.48 -21.25
C ALA A 155 3.21 6.88 -21.61
N PHE A 156 4.23 6.22 -21.05
CA PHE A 156 5.65 6.49 -21.32
C PHE A 156 6.01 6.32 -22.80
N HIS A 157 5.34 5.40 -23.50
CA HIS A 157 5.54 5.11 -24.92
C HIS A 157 4.49 5.75 -25.85
N ARG A 158 3.71 6.72 -25.34
CA ARG A 158 2.64 7.36 -26.09
C ARG A 158 3.17 7.96 -27.41
N ASP A 159 2.41 7.74 -28.49
CA ASP A 159 2.70 8.20 -29.85
C ASP A 159 3.98 7.63 -30.49
N GLU A 160 4.64 6.64 -29.89
CA GLU A 160 5.85 6.02 -30.42
C GLU A 160 5.60 5.02 -31.56
N TRP A 161 6.60 4.88 -32.43
CA TRP A 161 6.76 3.72 -33.31
C TRP A 161 7.87 2.83 -32.77
N ILE A 162 7.52 1.65 -32.28
CA ILE A 162 8.48 0.72 -31.68
C ILE A 162 9.03 -0.19 -32.78
N SER A 163 10.34 -0.14 -33.01
CA SER A 163 11.02 -1.01 -33.96
C SER A 163 10.99 -2.47 -33.48
N THR A 164 10.95 -3.41 -34.43
CA THR A 164 10.73 -4.83 -34.13
C THR A 164 11.89 -5.46 -33.35
N ASP A 165 13.10 -4.95 -33.51
CA ASP A 165 14.32 -5.37 -32.83
C ASP A 165 14.38 -4.94 -31.35
N ARG A 166 13.54 -4.00 -30.92
CA ARG A 166 13.45 -3.56 -29.51
C ARG A 166 12.50 -4.43 -28.67
N LEU A 167 11.71 -5.30 -29.30
CA LEU A 167 10.69 -6.10 -28.62
C LEU A 167 11.24 -7.49 -28.22
N PRO A 168 10.83 -8.04 -27.06
CA PRO A 168 9.94 -7.44 -26.07
C PRO A 168 10.64 -6.41 -25.16
N ILE A 169 9.93 -5.32 -24.83
CA ILE A 169 10.35 -4.36 -23.80
C ILE A 169 9.72 -4.80 -22.48
N ARG A 170 10.51 -4.83 -21.40
CA ARG A 170 10.09 -5.32 -20.08
C ARG A 170 10.47 -4.33 -18.98
N TYR A 171 9.50 -3.87 -18.19
CA TYR A 171 9.70 -2.96 -17.07
C TYR A 171 9.28 -3.57 -15.74
N ALA A 172 10.12 -3.38 -14.73
CA ALA A 172 9.80 -3.60 -13.33
C ALA A 172 9.42 -2.25 -12.71
N GLY A 173 8.14 -1.89 -12.81
CA GLY A 173 7.61 -0.62 -12.33
C GLY A 173 7.52 -0.57 -10.81
N ILE A 174 8.19 0.38 -10.17
CA ILE A 174 8.09 0.61 -8.72
C ILE A 174 7.41 1.95 -8.43
N SER A 175 6.33 1.91 -7.65
CA SER A 175 5.58 3.11 -7.27
C SER A 175 4.76 2.95 -6.01
N THR A 176 4.47 4.05 -5.34
CA THR A 176 3.33 4.15 -4.43
C THR A 176 2.05 4.31 -5.24
N CYS A 177 1.05 3.49 -4.94
CA CYS A 177 -0.27 3.46 -5.58
C CYS A 177 -1.31 4.10 -4.67
N PHE A 178 -2.24 4.85 -5.26
CA PHE A 178 -3.31 5.56 -4.56
C PHE A 178 -4.68 5.13 -5.07
N ARG A 179 -5.55 4.63 -4.19
CA ARG A 179 -6.90 4.19 -4.56
C ARG A 179 -7.95 4.72 -3.58
N GLN A 180 -9.00 5.35 -4.10
CA GLN A 180 -10.10 5.87 -3.28
C GLN A 180 -10.97 4.77 -2.67
N GLU A 181 -10.95 3.56 -3.25
CA GLU A 181 -11.70 2.39 -2.75
C GLU A 181 -13.21 2.65 -2.56
N VAL A 182 -13.79 3.52 -3.40
CA VAL A 182 -15.23 3.85 -3.39
C VAL A 182 -16.02 2.58 -3.75
N GLY A 183 -17.04 2.25 -2.96
CA GLY A 183 -17.84 1.02 -3.14
C GLY A 183 -17.44 -0.16 -2.25
N SER A 184 -16.32 -0.09 -1.53
CA SER A 184 -15.88 -1.11 -0.56
C SER A 184 -16.34 -0.85 0.89
N HIS A 185 -17.39 -0.06 1.08
CA HIS A 185 -17.80 0.45 2.40
C HIS A 185 -17.99 -0.72 3.40
N GLY A 186 -17.28 -0.67 4.52
CA GLY A 186 -17.32 -1.71 5.56
C GLY A 186 -16.53 -3.00 5.30
N ARG A 187 -15.87 -3.16 4.14
CA ARG A 187 -15.03 -4.34 3.86
C ARG A 187 -13.55 -4.08 4.17
N ASP A 188 -12.92 -5.01 4.89
CA ASP A 188 -11.48 -4.99 5.23
C ASP A 188 -11.02 -3.63 5.78
N THR A 189 -11.78 -3.06 6.72
CA THR A 189 -11.53 -1.71 7.27
C THR A 189 -10.42 -1.68 8.31
N ARG A 190 -9.98 -2.85 8.81
CA ARG A 190 -8.91 -2.99 9.80
C ARG A 190 -7.63 -3.52 9.15
N GLY A 191 -6.48 -3.15 9.72
CA GLY A 191 -5.17 -3.57 9.24
C GLY A 191 -4.74 -2.87 7.95
N ILE A 192 -3.85 -3.51 7.18
CA ILE A 192 -3.18 -2.91 6.01
C ILE A 192 -3.53 -3.60 4.67
N PHE A 193 -4.48 -4.53 4.65
CA PHE A 193 -4.80 -5.34 3.45
C PHE A 193 -5.52 -4.53 2.35
N ARG A 194 -6.43 -3.63 2.74
CA ARG A 194 -7.16 -2.72 1.84
C ARG A 194 -7.07 -1.29 2.36
N VAL A 195 -6.14 -0.54 1.79
CA VAL A 195 -5.75 0.82 2.19
C VAL A 195 -5.70 1.74 0.98
N HIS A 196 -5.75 3.05 1.22
CA HIS A 196 -5.72 4.06 0.15
C HIS A 196 -4.34 4.25 -0.46
N GLN A 197 -3.27 3.92 0.26
CA GLN A 197 -1.88 4.09 -0.15
C GLN A 197 -1.10 2.80 0.09
N PHE A 198 -0.40 2.31 -0.92
CA PHE A 198 0.46 1.11 -0.79
C PHE A 198 1.51 1.06 -1.90
N GLU A 199 2.65 0.43 -1.62
CA GLU A 199 3.74 0.22 -2.54
C GLU A 199 3.48 -1.00 -3.43
N LYS A 200 3.88 -0.90 -4.69
CA LYS A 200 3.74 -1.99 -5.65
C LYS A 200 4.94 -2.10 -6.58
N VAL A 201 5.39 -3.33 -6.79
CA VAL A 201 6.28 -3.71 -7.90
C VAL A 201 5.44 -4.39 -8.97
N GLU A 202 5.48 -3.85 -10.18
CA GLU A 202 4.68 -4.25 -11.33
C GLU A 202 5.58 -4.78 -12.46
N GLN A 203 5.14 -5.83 -13.14
CA GLN A 203 5.66 -6.26 -14.43
C GLN A 203 4.85 -5.57 -15.53
N PHE A 204 5.52 -4.87 -16.44
CA PHE A 204 4.89 -4.30 -17.62
C PHE A 204 5.66 -4.71 -18.87
N CYS A 205 4.98 -5.36 -19.81
CA CYS A 205 5.60 -5.88 -21.02
C CYS A 205 4.94 -5.31 -22.27
N ILE A 206 5.77 -4.91 -23.23
CA ILE A 206 5.34 -4.53 -24.57
C ILE A 206 5.92 -5.57 -25.53
N THR A 207 5.05 -6.22 -26.30
CA THR A 207 5.44 -7.34 -27.18
C THR A 207 5.00 -7.11 -28.62
N SER A 208 5.56 -7.91 -29.53
CA SER A 208 5.02 -8.06 -30.88
C SER A 208 3.56 -8.53 -30.84
N PRO A 209 2.69 -8.05 -31.74
CA PRO A 209 1.33 -8.57 -31.90
C PRO A 209 1.26 -9.91 -32.65
N HIS A 210 2.39 -10.41 -33.18
CA HIS A 210 2.45 -11.61 -34.00
C HIS A 210 2.88 -12.86 -33.22
N ASP A 211 2.70 -14.01 -33.87
CA ASP A 211 3.28 -15.30 -33.48
C ASP A 211 2.99 -15.73 -32.04
N ASN A 212 1.83 -15.34 -31.51
CA ASN A 212 1.39 -15.67 -30.15
C ASN A 212 2.30 -15.12 -29.03
N LEU A 213 3.25 -14.24 -29.35
CA LEU A 213 4.30 -13.77 -28.43
C LEU A 213 3.76 -13.07 -27.18
N SER A 214 2.64 -12.35 -27.29
CA SER A 214 1.98 -11.76 -26.13
C SER A 214 1.43 -12.81 -25.16
N TRP A 215 0.94 -13.93 -25.67
CA TRP A 215 0.36 -14.99 -24.83
C TRP A 215 1.44 -15.83 -24.17
N GLU A 216 2.56 -16.05 -24.85
CA GLU A 216 3.76 -16.61 -24.23
C GLU A 216 4.28 -15.70 -23.10
N MET A 217 4.34 -14.39 -23.35
CA MET A 217 4.71 -13.40 -22.33
C MET A 217 3.73 -13.41 -21.15
N PHE A 218 2.42 -13.51 -21.39
CA PHE A 218 1.42 -13.62 -20.33
C PHE A 218 1.70 -14.79 -19.39
N HIS A 219 2.01 -15.97 -19.95
CA HIS A 219 2.36 -17.14 -19.16
C HIS A 219 3.71 -17.00 -18.43
N GLN A 220 4.69 -16.31 -19.03
CA GLN A 220 5.95 -15.97 -18.35
C GLN A 220 5.71 -15.00 -17.17
N MET A 221 4.88 -13.97 -17.34
CA MET A 221 4.61 -12.97 -16.30
C MET A 221 3.90 -13.57 -15.08
N ILE A 222 2.90 -14.43 -15.28
CA ILE A 222 2.27 -15.14 -14.15
C ILE A 222 3.26 -16.13 -13.51
N ALA A 223 4.11 -16.82 -14.28
CA ALA A 223 5.12 -17.71 -13.72
C ALA A 223 6.17 -16.97 -12.87
N ASN A 224 6.52 -15.72 -13.22
CA ASN A 224 7.40 -14.88 -12.40
C ASN A 224 6.75 -14.55 -11.05
N ALA A 225 5.46 -14.20 -11.07
CA ALA A 225 4.69 -13.93 -9.85
C ALA A 225 4.55 -15.20 -9.00
N GLU A 226 4.31 -16.36 -9.61
CA GLU A 226 4.33 -17.65 -8.93
C GLU A 226 5.67 -17.91 -8.26
N ALA A 227 6.79 -17.77 -8.99
CA ALA A 227 8.13 -17.98 -8.45
C ALA A 227 8.43 -17.07 -7.23
N PHE A 228 7.96 -15.83 -7.25
CA PHE A 228 8.09 -14.90 -6.12
C PHE A 228 7.36 -15.41 -4.87
N HIS A 229 6.11 -15.81 -5.01
CA HIS A 229 5.32 -16.32 -3.88
C HIS A 229 5.84 -17.68 -3.39
N GLN A 230 6.36 -18.51 -4.30
CA GLN A 230 7.04 -19.78 -3.96
C GLN A 230 8.33 -19.55 -3.17
N ALA A 231 9.15 -18.55 -3.56
CA ALA A 231 10.36 -18.19 -2.81
C ALA A 231 10.03 -17.69 -1.39
N LEU A 232 8.89 -17.01 -1.23
CA LEU A 232 8.36 -16.63 0.07
C LEU A 232 7.66 -17.77 0.82
N GLY A 233 7.50 -18.96 0.22
CA GLY A 233 6.80 -20.10 0.83
C GLY A 233 5.31 -19.87 1.08
N ILE A 234 4.66 -18.99 0.31
CA ILE A 234 3.24 -18.65 0.48
C ILE A 234 2.38 -19.62 -0.36
N PRO A 235 1.44 -20.38 0.24
CA PRO A 235 0.53 -21.23 -0.52
C PRO A 235 -0.47 -20.40 -1.32
N TYR A 236 -0.82 -20.82 -2.53
CA TYR A 236 -1.74 -20.09 -3.40
C TYR A 236 -2.48 -20.98 -4.40
N ARG A 237 -3.47 -20.37 -5.06
CA ARG A 237 -4.08 -20.89 -6.28
C ARG A 237 -4.05 -19.83 -7.39
N ILE A 238 -3.91 -20.29 -8.63
CA ILE A 238 -4.11 -19.47 -9.82
C ILE A 238 -5.54 -19.67 -10.30
N VAL A 239 -6.27 -18.58 -10.48
CA VAL A 239 -7.64 -18.60 -11.01
C VAL A 239 -7.73 -17.84 -12.32
N SER A 240 -8.46 -18.40 -13.28
CA SER A 240 -8.85 -17.69 -14.50
C SER A 240 -10.13 -16.92 -14.25
N ILE A 241 -10.07 -15.61 -14.48
CA ILE A 241 -11.20 -14.72 -14.22
C ILE A 241 -12.25 -14.87 -15.33
N VAL A 242 -13.51 -15.03 -14.91
CA VAL A 242 -14.65 -15.14 -15.81
C VAL A 242 -14.90 -13.86 -16.61
N SER A 243 -15.45 -13.99 -17.82
CA SER A 243 -15.61 -12.87 -18.75
C SER A 243 -16.40 -11.66 -18.21
N GLY A 244 -17.33 -11.88 -17.29
CA GLY A 244 -18.16 -10.81 -16.71
C GLY A 244 -17.41 -9.91 -15.72
N GLU A 245 -16.28 -10.38 -15.18
CA GLU A 245 -15.46 -9.69 -14.18
C GLU A 245 -14.18 -9.09 -14.82
N LEU A 246 -13.98 -9.28 -16.13
CA LEU A 246 -12.87 -8.66 -16.84
C LEU A 246 -13.14 -7.17 -17.04
N ASN A 247 -12.13 -6.35 -16.77
CA ASN A 247 -12.17 -4.93 -17.14
C ASN A 247 -12.05 -4.81 -18.68
N ASN A 248 -12.61 -3.74 -19.25
CA ASN A 248 -12.69 -3.55 -20.71
C ASN A 248 -11.36 -3.72 -21.48
N ALA A 249 -10.21 -3.51 -20.83
CA ALA A 249 -8.91 -3.64 -21.48
C ALA A 249 -8.39 -5.08 -21.53
N ALA A 250 -8.80 -5.97 -20.63
CA ALA A 250 -8.22 -7.31 -20.52
C ALA A 250 -8.90 -8.32 -21.44
N ALA A 251 -8.12 -8.96 -22.31
CA ALA A 251 -8.57 -10.10 -23.11
C ALA A 251 -8.61 -11.38 -22.27
N MET A 252 -7.66 -11.55 -21.34
CA MET A 252 -7.62 -12.61 -20.34
C MET A 252 -6.91 -12.10 -19.09
N LYS A 253 -7.36 -12.56 -17.92
CA LYS A 253 -6.77 -12.23 -16.62
C LYS A 253 -6.64 -13.47 -15.74
N TYR A 254 -5.46 -13.65 -15.15
CA TYR A 254 -5.20 -14.62 -14.10
C TYR A 254 -4.91 -13.91 -12.79
N ASP A 255 -5.56 -14.38 -11.71
CA ASP A 255 -5.26 -13.92 -10.36
C ASP A 255 -4.53 -15.01 -9.58
N LEU A 256 -3.50 -14.61 -8.83
CA LEU A 256 -2.89 -15.44 -7.79
C LEU A 256 -3.56 -15.06 -6.46
N GLU A 257 -4.33 -16.00 -5.93
CA GLU A 257 -4.96 -15.87 -4.63
C GLU A 257 -4.18 -16.70 -3.61
N ALA A 258 -3.56 -16.03 -2.63
CA ALA A 258 -2.82 -16.69 -1.58
C ALA A 258 -3.76 -17.19 -0.47
N TRP A 259 -3.37 -18.27 0.20
CA TRP A 259 -4.07 -18.80 1.36
C TRP A 259 -3.68 -18.01 2.63
N PHE A 260 -4.68 -17.51 3.34
CA PHE A 260 -4.55 -16.77 4.59
C PHE A 260 -5.09 -17.64 5.73
N PRO A 261 -4.21 -18.34 6.49
CA PRO A 261 -4.64 -19.34 7.46
C PRO A 261 -5.29 -18.77 8.73
N GLY A 262 -4.98 -17.55 9.13
CA GLY A 262 -5.68 -16.87 10.23
C GLY A 262 -7.04 -16.32 9.80
N SER A 263 -7.17 -15.95 8.53
CA SER A 263 -8.44 -15.51 7.94
C SER A 263 -9.30 -16.65 7.39
N GLY A 264 -8.76 -17.85 7.24
CA GLY A 264 -9.45 -19.03 6.68
C GLY A 264 -9.89 -18.88 5.22
N ALA A 265 -9.19 -18.09 4.40
CA ALA A 265 -9.65 -17.76 3.04
C ALA A 265 -8.52 -17.55 2.03
N PHE A 266 -8.86 -17.72 0.74
CA PHE A 266 -8.04 -17.23 -0.36
C PHE A 266 -8.24 -15.73 -0.57
N ARG A 267 -7.14 -15.00 -0.79
CA ARG A 267 -7.13 -13.54 -1.00
C ARG A 267 -6.19 -13.17 -2.14
N GLU A 268 -6.65 -12.31 -3.04
CA GLU A 268 -5.90 -11.85 -4.21
C GLU A 268 -4.64 -11.06 -3.81
N LEU A 269 -3.48 -11.52 -4.28
CA LEU A 269 -2.20 -10.81 -4.18
C LEU A 269 -1.70 -10.29 -5.53
N VAL A 270 -2.04 -10.98 -6.61
CA VAL A 270 -1.59 -10.66 -7.97
C VAL A 270 -2.77 -10.72 -8.92
N SER A 271 -2.77 -9.78 -9.85
CA SER A 271 -3.48 -9.89 -11.12
C SER A 271 -2.49 -9.80 -12.26
N CYS A 272 -2.68 -10.62 -13.29
CA CYS A 272 -1.89 -10.64 -14.53
C CYS A 272 -2.85 -10.59 -15.71
N SER A 273 -2.71 -9.60 -16.58
CA SER A 273 -3.62 -9.34 -17.70
C SER A 273 -2.86 -9.20 -19.02
N ASN A 274 -3.42 -9.80 -20.07
CA ASN A 274 -3.04 -9.47 -21.45
C ASN A 274 -4.09 -8.51 -22.02
N CYS A 275 -3.68 -7.29 -22.35
CA CYS A 275 -4.56 -6.25 -22.90
C CYS A 275 -4.48 -6.14 -24.42
N THR A 276 -3.72 -7.04 -25.07
CA THR A 276 -3.46 -7.03 -26.51
C THR A 276 -3.15 -5.60 -26.99
N ASP A 277 -3.76 -5.15 -28.07
CA ASP A 277 -3.61 -3.83 -28.64
C ASP A 277 -4.60 -2.77 -28.08
N TYR A 278 -5.37 -3.07 -27.03
CA TYR A 278 -6.42 -2.18 -26.53
C TYR A 278 -5.85 -0.83 -26.07
N GLN A 279 -4.84 -0.88 -25.19
CA GLN A 279 -4.18 0.31 -24.65
C GLN A 279 -3.31 1.00 -25.72
N SER A 280 -2.56 0.21 -26.49
CA SER A 280 -1.63 0.74 -27.50
C SER A 280 -2.35 1.48 -28.63
N ARG A 281 -3.56 1.07 -29.02
CA ARG A 281 -4.38 1.83 -29.98
C ARG A 281 -4.76 3.22 -29.45
N ARG A 282 -5.21 3.31 -28.20
CA ARG A 282 -5.61 4.58 -27.57
C ARG A 282 -4.42 5.51 -27.34
N LEU A 283 -3.26 4.94 -27.03
CA LEU A 283 -2.00 5.65 -26.83
C LEU A 283 -1.19 5.84 -28.13
N ALA A 284 -1.69 5.33 -29.25
CA ALA A 284 -1.05 5.36 -30.55
C ALA A 284 0.38 4.77 -30.59
N ILE A 285 0.60 3.65 -29.91
CA ILE A 285 1.89 2.95 -29.82
C ILE A 285 1.98 1.88 -30.90
N ARG A 286 2.75 2.16 -31.94
CA ARG A 286 2.68 1.44 -33.22
C ARG A 286 3.80 0.41 -33.33
N TYR A 287 3.53 -0.68 -34.04
CA TYR A 287 4.47 -1.77 -34.28
C TYR A 287 5.23 -1.57 -35.61
N GLY A 288 6.56 -1.52 -35.54
CA GLY A 288 7.45 -1.43 -36.70
C GLY A 288 7.43 -0.06 -37.39
N GLN A 289 7.62 -0.05 -38.71
CA GLN A 289 7.41 1.12 -39.57
C GLN A 289 6.47 0.73 -40.72
N THR A 290 5.55 1.61 -41.10
CA THR A 290 4.70 1.36 -42.28
C THR A 290 5.49 1.54 -43.56
N LYS A 291 6.09 0.45 -44.09
CA LYS A 291 6.88 0.47 -45.34
C LYS A 291 6.06 0.53 -46.63
N LYS A 292 4.72 0.54 -46.56
CA LYS A 292 3.83 0.53 -47.73
C LYS A 292 2.69 1.53 -47.54
N MET A 293 2.52 2.48 -48.47
CA MET A 293 1.28 3.27 -48.55
C MET A 293 0.08 2.30 -48.64
N ASN A 294 -0.98 2.56 -47.87
CA ASN A 294 -2.24 1.79 -47.79
C ASN A 294 -2.27 0.51 -46.93
N LYS A 295 -1.30 0.20 -46.07
CA LYS A 295 -1.47 -0.85 -45.06
C LYS A 295 -2.02 -0.27 -43.74
N ASN A 296 -3.00 -0.94 -43.13
CA ASN A 296 -3.48 -0.58 -41.79
C ASN A 296 -2.32 -0.56 -40.79
N VAL A 297 -2.32 0.43 -39.89
CA VAL A 297 -1.33 0.54 -38.82
C VAL A 297 -1.56 -0.57 -37.80
N GLU A 298 -0.50 -1.31 -37.51
CA GLU A 298 -0.47 -2.36 -36.50
C GLU A 298 0.07 -1.77 -35.19
N PHE A 299 -0.44 -2.24 -34.06
CA PHE A 299 -0.09 -1.74 -32.73
C PHE A 299 0.53 -2.87 -31.92
N VAL A 300 1.44 -2.51 -31.00
CA VAL A 300 2.07 -3.48 -30.10
C VAL A 300 1.05 -4.08 -29.13
N HIS A 301 1.34 -5.25 -28.57
CA HIS A 301 0.56 -5.80 -27.47
C HIS A 301 1.14 -5.34 -26.13
N MET A 302 0.27 -5.01 -25.17
CA MET A 302 0.65 -4.53 -23.83
C MET A 302 0.08 -5.46 -22.76
N LEU A 303 0.93 -5.81 -21.79
CA LEU A 303 0.59 -6.70 -20.69
C LEU A 303 1.06 -6.10 -19.37
N ASN A 304 0.30 -6.34 -18.31
CA ASN A 304 0.61 -5.91 -16.96
C ASN A 304 0.40 -7.07 -15.98
N ALA A 305 1.24 -7.14 -14.95
CA ALA A 305 1.03 -8.06 -13.84
C ALA A 305 1.64 -7.50 -12.55
N THR A 306 0.93 -7.66 -11.44
CA THR A 306 1.51 -7.36 -10.13
C THR A 306 2.58 -8.41 -9.78
N MET A 307 3.78 -7.96 -9.40
CA MET A 307 4.80 -8.85 -8.82
C MET A 307 4.63 -8.90 -7.30
N CYS A 308 4.49 -7.74 -6.66
CA CYS A 308 4.37 -7.60 -5.22
C CYS A 308 3.56 -6.34 -4.88
N ALA A 309 2.38 -6.51 -4.28
CA ALA A 309 1.68 -5.44 -3.55
C ALA A 309 2.07 -5.55 -2.07
N THR A 310 2.93 -4.66 -1.59
CA THR A 310 3.75 -4.88 -0.37
C THR A 310 2.91 -5.19 0.85
N THR A 311 1.89 -4.36 1.13
CA THR A 311 1.06 -4.50 2.33
C THR A 311 0.29 -5.82 2.37
N ARG A 312 -0.22 -6.29 1.22
CA ARG A 312 -0.93 -7.58 1.14
C ARG A 312 0.01 -8.76 1.25
N VAL A 313 1.20 -8.67 0.65
CA VAL A 313 2.25 -9.70 0.77
C VAL A 313 2.73 -9.78 2.22
N ILE A 314 2.90 -8.65 2.91
CA ILE A 314 3.19 -8.62 4.35
C ILE A 314 2.10 -9.35 5.13
N CYS A 315 0.82 -9.04 4.91
CA CYS A 315 -0.28 -9.75 5.57
C CYS A 315 -0.21 -11.28 5.35
N ALA A 316 0.11 -11.72 4.13
CA ALA A 316 0.27 -13.14 3.82
C ALA A 316 1.46 -13.77 4.56
N ILE A 317 2.59 -13.06 4.65
CA ILE A 317 3.77 -13.51 5.41
C ILE A 317 3.42 -13.62 6.90
N LEU A 318 2.81 -12.59 7.49
CA LEU A 318 2.45 -12.57 8.90
C LEU A 318 1.58 -13.79 9.25
N GLU A 319 0.50 -14.04 8.49
CA GLU A 319 -0.35 -15.18 8.80
C GLU A 319 0.33 -16.52 8.58
N ASN A 320 1.08 -16.70 7.49
CA ASN A 320 1.70 -17.99 7.17
C ASN A 320 2.91 -18.30 8.07
N TYR A 321 3.61 -17.28 8.59
CA TYR A 321 4.83 -17.46 9.39
C TYR A 321 4.67 -17.17 10.88
N GLN A 322 3.46 -16.91 11.38
CA GLN A 322 3.22 -16.79 12.82
C GLN A 322 3.56 -18.08 13.58
N THR A 323 4.11 -17.89 14.77
CA THR A 323 4.44 -18.86 15.83
C THR A 323 3.94 -18.31 17.17
N ASP A 324 4.17 -19.01 18.27
CA ASP A 324 3.76 -18.55 19.60
C ASP A 324 4.45 -17.24 20.04
N ASN A 325 5.67 -17.00 19.55
CA ASN A 325 6.53 -15.91 20.03
C ASN A 325 6.75 -14.77 19.01
N GLY A 326 6.23 -14.91 17.79
CA GLY A 326 6.44 -13.94 16.73
C GLY A 326 6.26 -14.50 15.33
N ILE A 327 6.77 -13.76 14.35
CA ILE A 327 6.73 -14.11 12.93
C ILE A 327 8.12 -14.53 12.47
N VAL A 328 8.26 -15.77 12.01
CA VAL A 328 9.51 -16.22 11.40
C VAL A 328 9.71 -15.49 10.06
N VAL A 329 10.90 -14.95 9.82
CA VAL A 329 11.16 -14.26 8.55
C VAL A 329 11.42 -15.28 7.44
N PRO A 330 10.74 -15.19 6.27
CA PRO A 330 11.00 -16.08 5.15
C PRO A 330 12.46 -16.03 4.71
N GLU A 331 13.05 -17.19 4.43
CA GLU A 331 14.47 -17.32 4.09
C GLU A 331 14.88 -16.38 2.93
N ALA A 332 14.03 -16.28 1.91
CA ALA A 332 14.29 -15.46 0.72
C ALA A 332 14.51 -13.97 1.02
N VAL A 333 13.96 -13.44 2.11
CA VAL A 333 14.06 -12.00 2.45
C VAL A 333 15.04 -11.68 3.57
N LYS A 334 15.59 -12.69 4.27
CA LYS A 334 16.48 -12.50 5.43
C LYS A 334 17.68 -11.62 5.14
N LYS A 335 18.23 -11.68 3.93
CA LYS A 335 19.43 -10.91 3.55
C LYS A 335 19.22 -9.38 3.59
N TRP A 336 17.98 -8.91 3.47
CA TRP A 336 17.64 -7.48 3.58
C TRP A 336 17.11 -7.07 4.96
N MET A 337 16.89 -8.05 5.85
CA MET A 337 16.42 -7.77 7.20
C MET A 337 17.60 -7.36 8.11
N PRO A 338 17.39 -6.37 9.00
CA PRO A 338 18.37 -6.02 10.02
C PRO A 338 18.56 -7.20 10.98
N SER A 339 19.72 -7.29 11.62
CA SER A 339 20.07 -8.40 12.52
C SER A 339 19.02 -8.64 13.62
N ALA A 340 18.44 -7.57 14.16
CA ALA A 340 17.42 -7.62 15.21
C ALA A 340 16.13 -8.35 14.80
N TYR A 341 15.81 -8.39 13.50
CA TYR A 341 14.58 -8.98 12.96
C TYR A 341 14.86 -10.07 11.93
N ARG A 342 16.11 -10.51 11.77
CA ARG A 342 16.51 -11.36 10.63
C ARG A 342 15.90 -12.75 10.68
N GLU A 343 15.82 -13.35 11.86
CA GLU A 343 15.28 -14.70 12.03
C GLU A 343 13.81 -14.69 12.45
N LEU A 344 13.47 -13.79 13.37
CA LEU A 344 12.15 -13.68 13.98
C LEU A 344 11.82 -12.21 14.21
N ILE A 345 10.61 -11.80 13.85
CA ILE A 345 9.99 -10.55 14.30
C ILE A 345 9.18 -10.89 15.56
N PRO A 346 9.63 -10.50 16.76
CA PRO A 346 8.99 -10.93 18.01
C PRO A 346 7.65 -10.23 18.23
N PHE A 347 6.75 -10.90 18.94
CA PHE A 347 5.59 -10.23 19.52
C PHE A 347 6.01 -9.41 20.74
N VAL A 348 5.57 -8.16 20.78
CA VAL A 348 5.84 -7.19 21.84
C VAL A 348 4.55 -6.63 22.47
N HIS A 349 3.40 -6.88 21.85
CA HIS A 349 2.07 -6.53 22.36
C HIS A 349 1.15 -7.76 22.39
N PRO A 350 0.16 -7.80 23.30
CA PRO A 350 -0.87 -8.84 23.29
C PRO A 350 -1.74 -8.75 22.04
N ALA A 351 -2.36 -9.85 21.65
CA ALA A 351 -3.31 -9.88 20.54
C ALA A 351 -4.55 -9.02 20.89
N PRO A 352 -4.95 -8.07 20.02
CA PRO A 352 -6.14 -7.23 20.25
C PRO A 352 -7.40 -8.06 20.52
N ILE A 353 -7.61 -9.13 19.75
CA ILE A 353 -8.76 -10.02 19.91
C ILE A 353 -8.85 -10.67 21.31
N ASP A 354 -7.72 -10.97 21.94
CA ASP A 354 -7.71 -11.58 23.27
C ASP A 354 -7.99 -10.56 24.37
N VAL A 355 -7.49 -9.33 24.21
CA VAL A 355 -7.83 -8.21 25.09
C VAL A 355 -9.33 -7.88 25.01
N GLU A 356 -9.89 -7.83 23.80
CA GLU A 356 -11.32 -7.64 23.56
C GLU A 356 -12.16 -8.76 24.21
N LYS A 357 -11.77 -10.03 24.09
CA LYS A 357 -12.47 -11.16 24.73
C LYS A 357 -12.46 -11.07 26.26
N VAL A 358 -11.32 -10.72 26.87
CA VAL A 358 -11.21 -10.59 28.34
C VAL A 358 -12.07 -9.43 28.85
N SER A 359 -12.05 -8.29 28.16
CA SER A 359 -12.89 -7.13 28.52
C SER A 359 -14.39 -7.41 28.37
N ALA A 360 -14.82 -8.11 27.32
CA ALA A 360 -16.21 -8.51 27.12
C ALA A 360 -16.69 -9.50 28.20
N THR A 361 -15.84 -10.46 28.57
CA THR A 361 -16.13 -11.42 29.64
C THR A 361 -16.26 -10.71 30.99
N SER A 362 -15.38 -9.76 31.28
CA SER A 362 -15.42 -8.93 32.49
C SER A 362 -16.68 -8.05 32.53
N ALA A 363 -17.07 -7.45 31.40
CA ALA A 363 -18.30 -6.65 31.30
C ALA A 363 -19.57 -7.50 31.50
N ASN A 364 -19.58 -8.74 31.01
CA ASN A 364 -20.69 -9.69 31.23
C ASN A 364 -20.78 -10.16 32.68
N ILE A 365 -19.65 -10.35 33.37
CA ILE A 365 -19.63 -10.65 34.82
C ILE A 365 -20.20 -9.47 35.63
N THR A 366 -19.85 -8.24 35.26
CA THR A 366 -20.36 -7.03 35.93
C THR A 366 -21.86 -6.84 35.71
N LYS A 367 -22.36 -7.05 34.48
CA LYS A 367 -23.81 -7.05 34.19
C LYS A 367 -24.55 -8.15 34.94
N ASN A 368 -24.01 -9.37 35.00
CA ASN A 368 -24.63 -10.47 35.75
C ASN A 368 -24.61 -10.23 37.28
N LYS A 369 -23.62 -9.50 37.81
CA LYS A 369 -23.62 -9.03 39.21
C LYS A 369 -24.66 -7.91 39.46
N GLU A 370 -24.95 -7.06 38.48
CA GLU A 370 -26.05 -6.09 38.58
C GLU A 370 -27.43 -6.75 38.49
N LEU A 371 -27.57 -7.80 37.68
CA LEU A 371 -28.80 -8.62 37.57
C LEU A 371 -29.02 -9.59 38.75
N THR A 372 -28.00 -9.84 39.57
CA THR A 372 -28.10 -10.66 40.80
C THR A 372 -28.10 -9.84 42.09
N ARG A 373 -28.20 -8.50 42.00
CA ARG A 373 -28.59 -7.71 43.18
C ARG A 373 -30.02 -8.13 43.57
N PRO A 374 -30.27 -8.55 44.82
CA PRO A 374 -31.62 -8.91 45.23
C PRO A 374 -32.56 -7.73 45.00
N SER A 375 -33.69 -7.99 44.36
CA SER A 375 -34.80 -7.05 44.29
C SER A 375 -35.09 -6.56 45.70
N LYS A 376 -35.08 -5.24 45.92
CA LYS A 376 -35.59 -4.66 47.17
C LYS A 376 -36.99 -5.21 47.39
N GLU A 377 -37.19 -5.97 48.45
CA GLU A 377 -38.52 -6.37 48.91
C GLU A 377 -39.39 -5.12 49.12
N PRO A 378 -40.70 -5.21 48.84
CA PRO A 378 -41.60 -4.08 49.01
C PRO A 378 -41.70 -3.73 50.49
N VAL A 379 -41.30 -2.50 50.83
CA VAL A 379 -41.54 -1.93 52.16
C VAL A 379 -43.04 -1.77 52.34
N ASN A 380 -43.57 -2.46 53.35
CA ASN A 380 -44.98 -2.41 53.74
C ASN A 380 -45.30 -1.02 54.31
N GLU A 381 -46.15 -0.26 53.62
CA GLU A 381 -46.71 1.01 54.12
C GLU A 381 -47.67 0.72 55.29
N ARG A 382 -47.16 0.74 56.52
CA ARG A 382 -47.95 0.97 57.74
C ARG A 382 -47.03 1.29 58.92
N SER A 383 -46.76 2.57 59.12
CA SER A 383 -46.60 3.29 60.40
C SER A 383 -45.83 4.59 60.19
N THR A 384 -46.47 5.52 59.48
CA THR A 384 -46.12 6.95 59.55
C THR A 384 -46.61 7.53 60.88
N ALA A 385 -45.90 7.27 61.96
CA ALA A 385 -45.96 8.03 63.21
C ALA A 385 -44.84 7.55 64.14
N GLU A 386 -43.64 8.15 64.07
CA GLU A 386 -42.74 8.33 65.24
C GLU A 386 -41.35 8.94 64.95
N LEU A 387 -40.97 9.24 63.70
CA LEU A 387 -39.65 9.84 63.40
C LEU A 387 -39.72 11.23 62.76
N ALA A 388 -40.68 12.05 63.19
CA ALA A 388 -40.78 13.48 62.86
C ALA A 388 -40.30 14.39 64.00
N ASN A 389 -39.33 13.95 64.80
CA ASN A 389 -38.89 14.70 65.97
C ASN A 389 -37.37 14.54 66.21
N CYS A 390 -36.52 15.13 65.36
CA CYS A 390 -35.15 15.51 65.77
C CYS A 390 -34.32 16.40 64.84
N VAL A 391 -34.85 16.96 63.74
CA VAL A 391 -34.03 17.90 62.93
C VAL A 391 -34.86 19.09 62.50
N ASN A 392 -35.11 20.00 63.44
CA ASN A 392 -35.52 21.38 63.14
C ASN A 392 -35.32 22.30 64.35
N GLN A 393 -34.07 22.55 64.73
CA GLN A 393 -33.56 23.72 65.48
C GLN A 393 -32.02 23.63 65.36
N LEU A 394 -31.20 24.58 64.94
CA LEU A 394 -31.29 26.02 64.71
C LEU A 394 -30.27 26.39 63.62
N LYS A 395 -30.63 27.33 62.74
CA LYS A 395 -29.67 28.27 62.14
C LYS A 395 -29.72 29.56 62.97
N LEU A 396 -28.58 30.12 63.35
CA LEU A 396 -28.28 31.57 63.38
C LEU A 396 -26.88 31.84 63.98
N ILE A 397 -26.26 32.90 63.46
CA ILE A 397 -25.07 33.66 63.91
C ILE A 397 -23.71 33.27 63.27
N ALA A 398 -23.04 34.30 62.74
CA ALA A 398 -21.75 34.32 62.04
C ALA A 398 -20.62 34.89 62.96
N PRO A 399 -19.47 35.36 62.44
CA PRO A 399 -18.14 34.74 62.52
C PRO A 399 -17.17 35.43 63.50
N ASP A 400 -16.05 34.75 63.84
CA ASP A 400 -14.67 35.27 63.97
C ASP A 400 -13.81 34.56 65.05
N GLU A 401 -12.53 34.45 64.69
CA GLU A 401 -11.32 34.66 65.52
C GLU A 401 -10.67 33.60 66.45
N PHE A 402 -9.32 33.64 66.39
CA PHE A 402 -8.28 33.19 67.33
C PHE A 402 -7.96 31.68 67.45
N GLN A 403 -6.83 31.20 66.90
CA GLN A 403 -5.44 31.20 67.41
C GLN A 403 -5.10 30.14 68.48
N LYS A 404 -3.98 29.45 68.23
CA LYS A 404 -2.98 28.92 69.19
C LYS A 404 -3.45 27.77 70.07
N THR A 405 -2.93 26.56 69.91
CA THR A 405 -1.65 26.01 70.48
C THR A 405 -1.96 24.51 70.66
N THR A 406 -1.10 23.50 70.56
CA THR A 406 0.28 23.24 71.02
C THR A 406 0.80 22.04 70.19
N ASN A 407 1.95 22.14 69.54
CA ASN A 407 3.24 21.57 69.97
C ASN A 407 3.24 20.10 70.43
N SER A 408 3.83 19.23 69.60
CA SER A 408 5.02 18.41 69.94
C SER A 408 5.51 17.73 68.66
N GLN A 409 6.51 18.30 67.99
CA GLN A 409 7.94 18.03 68.17
C GLN A 409 8.47 16.86 67.30
N THR A 410 9.36 17.28 66.38
CA THR A 410 10.66 16.68 65.99
C THR A 410 10.67 15.25 65.44
N HIS A 411 11.17 14.96 64.23
CA HIS A 411 12.47 15.34 63.69
C HIS A 411 12.49 15.38 62.14
N GLN A 412 12.96 16.50 61.60
CA GLN A 412 13.86 16.59 60.43
C GLN A 412 15.27 16.96 61.01
N PRO A 413 16.39 17.09 60.25
CA PRO A 413 16.51 17.41 58.82
C PRO A 413 17.68 16.68 58.08
N ALA A 414 17.73 16.74 56.73
CA ALA A 414 18.65 17.51 55.85
C ALA A 414 20.16 17.24 56.09
N GLY A 415 21.07 17.32 55.13
CA GLY A 415 21.15 17.70 53.71
C GLY A 415 22.47 17.09 53.20
N ASP A 416 22.82 17.14 51.92
CA ASP A 416 23.51 18.33 51.41
C ASP A 416 23.51 18.39 49.88
N SER A 417 23.63 19.64 49.44
CA SER A 417 23.48 20.14 48.09
C SER A 417 24.82 20.46 47.40
N GLN A 418 24.92 20.08 46.11
CA GLN A 418 25.50 20.85 45.00
C GLN A 418 27.02 21.19 44.99
N PRO A 419 27.57 21.86 43.94
CA PRO A 419 27.52 21.63 42.47
C PRO A 419 28.95 21.65 41.86
N VAL A 420 29.10 21.68 40.52
CA VAL A 420 30.05 22.49 39.70
C VAL A 420 30.28 21.85 38.31
N SER A 421 30.25 22.70 37.29
CA SER A 421 30.38 22.51 35.82
C SER A 421 31.83 22.78 35.32
N PRO A 422 32.11 23.18 34.06
CA PRO A 422 32.02 22.50 32.76
C PRO A 422 33.41 22.45 32.03
N ALA A 423 33.41 22.08 30.73
CA ALA A 423 34.38 22.38 29.66
C ALA A 423 35.28 21.24 29.13
N SER A 424 35.17 20.98 27.82
CA SER A 424 36.30 21.22 26.90
C SER A 424 35.80 21.25 25.45
N ALA A 425 35.93 22.44 24.85
CA ALA A 425 35.98 22.66 23.42
C ALA A 425 37.41 23.08 23.10
N SER A 426 38.09 22.30 22.26
CA SER A 426 39.35 22.60 21.56
C SER A 426 39.50 21.43 20.57
N GLU A 427 39.71 21.57 19.27
CA GLU A 427 40.50 22.57 18.54
C GLU A 427 39.90 22.82 17.16
N CYS A 428 39.83 24.10 16.80
CA CYS A 428 39.78 24.56 15.43
C CYS A 428 41.16 25.18 15.17
N GLN A 429 41.96 24.63 14.25
CA GLN A 429 42.75 25.37 13.25
C GLN A 429 43.80 24.47 12.54
N VAL A 430 44.02 24.84 11.28
CA VAL A 430 45.16 24.49 10.40
C VAL A 430 45.07 23.19 9.59
N ALA A 431 44.48 23.27 8.39
CA ALA A 431 45.12 22.79 7.15
C ALA A 431 44.38 23.33 5.92
N ASN A 432 44.59 24.61 5.64
CA ASN A 432 44.14 25.29 4.45
C ASN A 432 45.17 25.06 3.31
N SER A 433 45.22 23.86 2.71
CA SER A 433 45.97 23.65 1.45
C SER A 433 45.67 22.31 0.76
N ALA A 434 44.53 22.18 0.07
CA ALA A 434 44.36 21.11 -0.92
C ALA A 434 43.49 21.48 -2.12
N GLU A 435 43.12 22.76 -2.27
CA GLU A 435 42.22 23.22 -3.33
C GLU A 435 42.93 24.20 -4.28
N LYS A 436 44.09 23.79 -4.82
CA LYS A 436 44.77 24.53 -5.89
C LYS A 436 45.69 23.69 -6.77
N LYS A 437 45.38 22.40 -6.98
CA LYS A 437 46.05 21.57 -8.00
C LYS A 437 45.10 20.54 -8.62
N ARG A 438 43.96 20.97 -9.18
CA ARG A 438 43.17 20.11 -10.10
C ARG A 438 42.36 20.86 -11.18
N LYS A 439 42.68 22.13 -11.45
CA LYS A 439 42.08 22.95 -12.54
C LYS A 439 43.07 23.39 -13.64
N LYS A 440 44.18 22.68 -13.80
CA LYS A 440 45.16 22.88 -14.90
C LYS A 440 45.59 21.54 -15.51
N LYS A 441 44.64 20.77 -16.04
CA LYS A 441 44.92 19.66 -16.98
C LYS A 441 43.62 19.11 -17.60
N ARG A 442 42.88 19.98 -18.32
CA ARG A 442 41.90 19.60 -19.36
C ARG A 442 41.38 20.86 -20.08
N LYS A 443 42.33 21.63 -20.63
CA LYS A 443 42.11 22.63 -21.68
C LYS A 443 43.29 22.50 -22.64
N LYS A 444 43.25 21.43 -23.45
CA LYS A 444 44.06 21.21 -24.66
C LYS A 444 43.57 19.90 -25.28
N LYS A 445 42.50 19.99 -26.08
CA LYS A 445 42.17 19.09 -27.19
C LYS A 445 40.89 19.60 -27.85
N THR A 446 41.06 20.65 -28.64
CA THR A 446 40.13 21.04 -29.71
C THR A 446 40.99 21.74 -30.76
N THR A 447 41.29 21.06 -31.85
CA THR A 447 41.50 21.58 -33.22
C THR A 447 41.99 20.45 -34.13
N ASN A 448 41.48 20.46 -35.37
CA ASN A 448 41.69 19.56 -36.52
C ASN A 448 40.81 18.30 -36.43
N THR A 449 39.85 18.05 -37.33
CA THR A 449 39.88 18.20 -38.79
C THR A 449 38.48 18.36 -39.38
N LEU A 450 38.33 19.30 -40.31
CA LEU A 450 37.33 19.32 -41.39
C LEU A 450 38.17 19.43 -42.68
N GLU A 451 38.16 18.40 -43.53
CA GLU A 451 38.19 18.49 -44.99
C GLU A 451 38.23 17.09 -45.64
N GLU A 452 37.45 16.97 -46.71
CA GLU A 452 37.46 15.99 -47.81
C GLU A 452 36.66 14.65 -47.73
N VAL A 453 35.71 14.59 -48.70
CA VAL A 453 34.88 13.51 -49.29
C VAL A 453 33.59 13.09 -48.58
#